data_AF-A0AAD6ZQP2-F1
#
_entry.id   AF-A0AAD6ZQP2-F1
#
_cell.length_a   1.000
_cell.length_b   1.000
_cell.length_c   1.000
_cell.angle_alpha   90.00
_cell.angle_beta   90.00
_cell.angle_gamma   90.00
#
_symmetry.space_group_name_H-M   'P 1'
#
loop_
_entity.id
_entity.type
_entity.pdbx_description
1 polymer ?
#
loop_
_entity_poly.entity_id
_entity_poly.type
_entity_poly.pdbx_seq_one_letter_code
_entity_poly.pdbx_strand_id
1 'polypeptide(L)'
;MDISAPPRQRVHISTGDIPSKTIQNLAALHPFNQQLDIVFPANDALHAVLCALETAYVKADMELAGLVSQAETFVLSLEPRSTLTALSVSPHSDDVWCLDSRGVLTLHLSAESYQTLGITGQKLPFKSHSSEHTVSLPLQPSADSLKNRQKRDAALKAWDLRRRQAGDAPWTVLYCANDLSATAQFAASNGHTECVRAVKCQTTSSHSVRVPTVTLPARPPAADPDAVEDWEDEMCALFEWVGMAGLGSQRLQANDRADAYVAVYEPPQSWMATVADVTRLRWRGFLGPDFVQSVINAVLSVPSAQFVAITSHAIPTAPVSYIPPGKDGLKIPARVLSADGEDSWSLLVALQAKRWCLVESIGPLDTRWG
;
A
#
# COMPACT_ATOMS: atom_id res chain seq x y z
N MET A 1 -0.05 -18.46 -31.69
CA MET A 1 -0.61 -17.80 -30.49
C MET A 1 0.02 -16.43 -30.47
N ASP A 2 -0.79 -15.39 -30.65
CA ASP A 2 -0.31 -14.01 -30.61
C ASP A 2 -0.19 -13.65 -29.12
N ILE A 3 1.02 -13.82 -28.57
CA ILE A 3 1.30 -13.46 -27.18
C ILE A 3 1.35 -11.94 -27.16
N SER A 4 0.27 -11.30 -26.71
CA SER A 4 0.24 -9.86 -26.51
C SER A 4 1.45 -9.47 -25.67
N ALA A 5 2.23 -8.48 -26.12
CA ALA A 5 3.38 -7.97 -25.38
C ALA A 5 2.95 -7.66 -23.93
N PRO A 6 3.76 -8.05 -22.93
CA PRO A 6 3.42 -7.77 -21.54
C PRO A 6 3.20 -6.26 -21.38
N PRO A 7 2.17 -5.85 -20.63
CA PRO A 7 1.92 -4.43 -20.39
C PRO A 7 3.17 -3.78 -19.81
N ARG A 8 3.51 -2.57 -20.29
CA ARG A 8 4.65 -1.81 -19.77
C ARG A 8 4.39 -1.46 -18.30
N GLN A 9 5.03 -2.21 -17.41
CA GLN A 9 5.17 -1.84 -16.01
C GLN A 9 5.93 -0.52 -15.92
N ARG A 10 5.54 0.31 -14.97
CA ARG A 10 6.25 1.56 -14.70
C ARG A 10 6.90 1.41 -13.34
N VAL A 11 8.22 1.56 -13.32
CA VAL A 11 9.02 1.59 -12.10
C VAL A 11 9.58 3.01 -11.97
N HIS A 12 9.52 3.55 -10.76
CA HIS A 12 10.11 4.84 -10.44
C HIS A 12 11.02 4.69 -9.22
N ILE A 13 12.27 5.12 -9.37
CA ILE A 13 13.27 5.08 -8.30
C ILE A 13 13.53 6.50 -7.80
N SER A 14 13.43 6.70 -6.50
CA SER A 14 13.77 7.94 -5.82
C SER A 14 14.79 7.69 -4.71
N THR A 15 15.67 8.64 -4.47
CA THR A 15 16.72 8.55 -3.45
C THR A 15 16.78 9.82 -2.63
N GLY A 16 17.25 9.72 -1.39
CA GLY A 16 17.53 10.90 -0.58
C GLY A 16 18.23 10.58 0.72
N ASP A 17 18.35 11.60 1.57
CA ASP A 17 19.01 11.50 2.86
C ASP A 17 17.99 11.47 4.01
N ILE A 18 18.44 11.03 5.19
CA ILE A 18 17.65 10.93 6.42
C ILE A 18 18.09 12.02 7.39
N PRO A 19 17.15 12.79 7.99
CA PRO A 19 15.69 12.66 7.92
C PRO A 19 15.07 13.18 6.62
N SER A 20 13.97 12.56 6.19
CA SER A 20 13.23 12.95 4.97
C SER A 20 11.73 13.06 5.24
N LYS A 21 11.12 14.15 4.76
CA LYS A 21 9.66 14.34 4.79
C LYS A 21 8.93 13.28 3.95
N THR A 22 9.55 12.79 2.88
CA THR A 22 8.99 11.71 2.07
C THR A 22 8.83 10.45 2.91
N ILE A 23 9.88 10.06 3.65
CA ILE A 23 9.87 8.85 4.49
C ILE A 23 8.96 9.01 5.72
N GLN A 24 8.90 10.21 6.29
CA GLN A 24 8.00 10.52 7.42
C GLN A 24 6.51 10.43 7.05
N ASN A 25 6.17 10.62 5.78
CA ASN A 25 4.79 10.60 5.30
C ASN A 25 4.48 9.41 4.40
N LEU A 26 5.45 8.52 4.13
CA LEU A 26 5.34 7.49 3.10
C LEU A 26 4.09 6.62 3.30
N ALA A 27 3.83 6.17 4.53
CA ALA A 27 2.66 5.35 4.81
C ALA A 27 1.35 6.10 4.57
N ALA A 28 1.29 7.40 4.87
CA ALA A 28 0.10 8.22 4.61
C ALA A 28 -0.16 8.43 3.10
N LEU A 29 0.88 8.36 2.27
CA LEU A 29 0.73 8.40 0.81
C LEU A 29 0.14 7.10 0.26
N HIS A 30 0.28 5.97 0.96
CA HIS A 30 -0.20 4.64 0.54
C HIS A 30 -1.18 4.06 1.57
N PRO A 31 -2.46 4.47 1.55
CA PRO A 31 -3.40 4.17 2.64
C PRO A 31 -3.86 2.71 2.75
N PHE A 32 -3.81 1.92 1.67
CA PHE A 32 -4.39 0.56 1.64
C PHE A 32 -3.32 -0.50 1.36
N ASN A 33 -2.78 -1.09 2.43
CA ASN A 33 -1.71 -2.09 2.34
C ASN A 33 -2.23 -3.48 2.73
N GLN A 34 -1.87 -4.50 1.96
CA GLN A 34 -2.25 -5.89 2.21
C GLN A 34 -1.14 -6.70 2.91
N GLN A 35 0.10 -6.36 2.60
CA GLN A 35 1.26 -7.09 3.08
C GLN A 35 2.43 -6.13 3.24
N LEU A 36 3.19 -6.35 4.31
CA LEU A 36 4.45 -5.68 4.56
C LEU A 36 5.51 -6.75 4.82
N ASP A 37 6.59 -6.71 4.05
CA ASP A 37 7.78 -7.53 4.22
C ASP A 37 8.95 -6.64 4.67
N ILE A 38 9.67 -7.08 5.69
CA ILE A 38 10.92 -6.46 6.14
C ILE A 38 12.02 -7.48 5.97
N VAL A 39 13.10 -7.13 5.29
CA VAL A 39 14.28 -7.97 5.10
C VAL A 39 15.49 -7.20 5.60
N PHE A 40 16.28 -7.83 6.46
CA PHE A 40 17.50 -7.26 7.00
C PHE A 40 18.48 -8.37 7.40
N PRO A 41 19.79 -8.13 7.34
CA PRO A 41 20.75 -9.02 7.98
C PRO A 41 20.43 -9.18 9.48
N ALA A 42 20.69 -10.35 10.05
CA ALA A 42 20.28 -10.70 11.40
C ALA A 42 20.69 -9.63 12.45
N ASN A 43 19.69 -9.10 13.14
CA ASN A 43 19.85 -8.07 14.17
C ASN A 43 18.77 -8.28 15.24
N ASP A 44 19.16 -8.79 16.41
CA ASP A 44 18.23 -9.17 17.48
C ASP A 44 17.47 -7.97 18.06
N ALA A 45 18.12 -6.81 18.17
CA ALA A 45 17.50 -5.60 18.71
C ALA A 45 16.39 -5.10 17.76
N LEU A 46 16.68 -5.03 16.46
CA LEU A 46 15.68 -4.64 15.46
C LEU A 46 14.55 -5.67 15.37
N HIS A 47 14.89 -6.96 15.37
CA HIS A 47 13.93 -8.05 15.38
C HIS A 47 12.97 -7.94 16.59
N ALA A 48 13.49 -7.73 17.80
CA ALA A 48 12.67 -7.63 19.00
C ALA A 48 11.71 -6.43 18.95
N VAL A 49 12.20 -5.25 18.52
CA VAL A 49 11.38 -4.04 18.41
C VAL A 49 10.27 -4.22 17.37
N LEU A 50 10.59 -4.80 16.20
CA LEU A 50 9.61 -5.01 15.14
C LEU A 50 8.58 -6.08 15.51
N CYS A 51 8.99 -7.20 16.11
CA CYS A 51 8.08 -8.26 16.53
C CYS A 51 7.15 -7.85 17.68
N ALA A 52 7.49 -6.80 18.43
CA ALA A 52 6.62 -6.23 19.45
C ALA A 52 5.51 -5.33 18.87
N LEU A 53 5.57 -4.97 17.58
CA LEU A 53 4.52 -4.18 16.94
C LEU A 53 3.30 -5.04 16.64
N GLU A 54 2.14 -4.58 17.11
CA GLU A 54 0.86 -5.26 16.94
C GLU A 54 -0.12 -4.39 16.15
N THR A 55 -0.97 -5.05 15.38
CA THR A 55 -2.10 -4.40 14.70
C THR A 55 -3.24 -5.38 14.48
N ALA A 56 -4.41 -4.84 14.21
CA ALA A 56 -5.61 -5.60 13.92
C ALA A 56 -6.47 -4.82 12.94
N TYR A 57 -7.29 -5.55 12.20
CA TYR A 57 -8.32 -4.99 11.36
C TYR A 57 -9.62 -5.75 11.59
N VAL A 58 -10.71 -5.20 11.09
CA VAL A 58 -12.02 -5.85 11.13
C VAL A 58 -12.42 -6.22 9.72
N LYS A 59 -13.01 -7.41 9.56
CA LYS A 59 -13.71 -7.81 8.34
C LYS A 59 -15.15 -8.12 8.68
N ALA A 60 -16.07 -7.23 8.32
CA ALA A 60 -17.48 -7.34 8.66
C ALA A 60 -18.39 -6.85 7.53
N ASP A 61 -19.64 -7.28 7.54
CA ASP A 61 -20.66 -6.81 6.61
C ASP A 61 -21.36 -5.57 7.18
N MET A 62 -21.44 -4.49 6.41
CA MET A 62 -22.13 -3.27 6.83
C MET A 62 -22.69 -2.46 5.66
N GLU A 63 -23.61 -1.56 5.98
CA GLU A 63 -24.16 -0.59 5.04
C GLU A 63 -23.25 0.64 4.92
N LEU A 64 -23.00 1.09 3.68
CA LEU A 64 -22.18 2.27 3.43
C LEU A 64 -22.86 3.53 4.01
N ALA A 65 -24.17 3.65 3.86
CA ALA A 65 -24.94 4.75 4.44
C ALA A 65 -24.86 4.76 5.98
N GLY A 66 -24.82 3.57 6.60
CA GLY A 66 -24.63 3.43 8.05
C GLY A 66 -23.26 3.95 8.50
N LEU A 67 -22.19 3.61 7.77
CA LEU A 67 -20.84 4.12 8.03
C LEU A 67 -20.77 5.65 7.88
N VAL A 68 -21.30 6.19 6.78
CA VAL A 68 -21.27 7.64 6.50
C VAL A 68 -22.06 8.44 7.54
N SER A 69 -23.15 7.88 8.08
CA SER A 69 -23.91 8.53 9.16
C SER A 69 -23.10 8.71 10.45
N GLN A 70 -22.07 7.90 10.65
CA GLN A 70 -21.16 7.96 11.80
C GLN A 70 -19.90 8.79 11.53
N ALA A 71 -19.79 9.48 10.38
CA ALA A 71 -18.57 10.15 9.95
C ALA A 71 -17.99 11.15 10.98
N GLU A 72 -18.85 11.84 11.73
CA GLU A 72 -18.42 12.78 12.77
C GLU A 72 -17.65 12.12 13.93
N THR A 73 -17.75 10.79 14.08
CA THR A 73 -17.01 10.03 15.11
C THR A 73 -15.57 9.73 14.72
N PHE A 74 -15.24 9.76 13.42
CA PHE A 74 -13.93 9.35 12.90
C PHE A 74 -13.31 10.32 11.89
N VAL A 75 -14.00 11.38 11.49
CA VAL A 75 -13.46 12.45 10.65
C VAL A 75 -13.40 13.72 11.47
N LEU A 76 -12.17 14.18 11.73
CA LEU A 76 -11.96 15.41 12.51
C LEU A 76 -12.42 16.62 11.70
N SER A 77 -13.11 17.56 12.37
CA SER A 77 -13.67 18.75 11.71
C SER A 77 -12.63 19.81 11.35
N LEU A 78 -11.48 19.79 12.03
CA LEU A 78 -10.42 20.82 11.94
C LEU A 78 -9.19 20.38 11.15
N GLU A 79 -9.03 19.07 10.90
CA GLU A 79 -7.89 18.51 10.17
C GLU A 79 -8.38 17.55 9.08
N PRO A 80 -7.74 17.52 7.90
CA PRO A 80 -8.04 16.54 6.85
C PRO A 80 -7.43 15.18 7.24
N ARG A 81 -7.83 14.67 8.41
CA ARG A 81 -7.40 13.37 8.93
C ARG A 81 -8.63 12.61 9.45
N SER A 82 -8.77 11.38 8.98
CA SER A 82 -9.66 10.41 9.56
C SER A 82 -8.89 9.48 10.46
N THR A 83 -9.53 9.08 11.56
CA THR A 83 -9.04 8.03 12.45
C THR A 83 -9.39 6.63 11.94
N LEU A 84 -10.12 6.51 10.83
CA LEU A 84 -10.62 5.27 10.26
C LEU A 84 -10.20 5.17 8.79
N THR A 85 -9.65 4.02 8.42
CA THR A 85 -9.42 3.64 7.02
C THR A 85 -10.28 2.42 6.72
N ALA A 86 -11.02 2.43 5.61
CA ALA A 86 -11.94 1.36 5.26
C ALA A 86 -11.95 1.07 3.75
N LEU A 87 -12.20 -0.18 3.37
CA LEU A 87 -12.25 -0.62 1.98
C LEU A 87 -13.33 -1.70 1.84
N SER A 88 -14.22 -1.58 0.86
CA SER A 88 -15.12 -2.67 0.51
C SER A 88 -14.39 -3.73 -0.31
N VAL A 89 -14.70 -4.99 -0.01
CA VAL A 89 -14.13 -6.18 -0.65
C VAL A 89 -15.28 -7.09 -1.06
N SER A 90 -15.96 -6.72 -2.14
CA SER A 90 -17.07 -7.52 -2.68
C SER A 90 -16.62 -8.22 -3.97
N PRO A 91 -16.37 -9.54 -3.95
CA PRO A 91 -15.92 -10.27 -5.13
C PRO A 91 -16.99 -10.39 -6.23
N HIS A 92 -18.23 -10.00 -5.94
CA HIS A 92 -19.38 -10.13 -6.85
C HIS A 92 -19.93 -8.77 -7.32
N SER A 93 -19.22 -7.68 -7.02
CA SER A 93 -19.66 -6.32 -7.34
C SER A 93 -18.56 -5.62 -8.14
N ASP A 94 -18.94 -5.07 -9.30
CA ASP A 94 -18.06 -4.20 -10.09
C ASP A 94 -17.83 -2.83 -9.41
N ASP A 95 -18.73 -2.48 -8.49
CA ASP A 95 -18.59 -1.29 -7.68
C ASP A 95 -17.79 -1.56 -6.40
N VAL A 96 -16.85 -0.67 -6.10
CA VAL A 96 -15.97 -0.74 -4.92
C VAL A 96 -15.88 0.66 -4.30
N TRP A 97 -15.63 0.75 -3.00
CA TRP A 97 -15.44 2.03 -2.34
C TRP A 97 -14.38 1.93 -1.25
N CYS A 98 -13.75 3.05 -0.94
CA CYS A 98 -12.82 3.14 0.19
C CYS A 98 -12.95 4.49 0.90
N LEU A 99 -12.63 4.49 2.19
CA LEU A 99 -12.42 5.66 3.03
C LEU A 99 -10.95 5.73 3.38
N ASP A 100 -10.27 6.79 2.96
CA ASP A 100 -8.85 6.97 3.25
C ASP A 100 -8.60 7.83 4.50
N SER A 101 -7.32 7.90 4.89
CA SER A 101 -6.84 8.64 6.05
C SER A 101 -7.09 10.14 6.02
N ARG A 102 -7.56 10.71 4.89
CA ARG A 102 -7.99 12.11 4.81
C ARG A 102 -9.46 12.29 5.14
N GLY A 103 -10.23 11.21 5.34
CA GLY A 103 -11.68 11.26 5.51
C GLY A 103 -12.43 11.49 4.20
N VAL A 104 -11.84 11.09 3.08
CA VAL A 104 -12.48 11.12 1.76
C VAL A 104 -12.99 9.73 1.42
N LEU A 105 -14.30 9.63 1.16
CA LEU A 105 -14.93 8.44 0.62
C LEU A 105 -14.82 8.45 -0.90
N THR A 106 -14.06 7.52 -1.47
CA THR A 106 -13.92 7.36 -2.92
C THR A 106 -14.71 6.13 -3.37
N LEU A 107 -15.58 6.32 -4.37
CA LEU A 107 -16.36 5.28 -5.02
C LEU A 107 -15.78 5.02 -6.41
N HIS A 108 -15.59 3.76 -6.74
CA HIS A 108 -15.37 3.27 -8.09
C HIS A 108 -16.66 2.61 -8.56
N LEU A 109 -17.26 3.14 -9.63
CA LEU A 109 -18.61 2.81 -10.05
C LEU A 109 -18.66 2.37 -11.51
N SER A 110 -19.44 1.33 -11.76
CA SER A 110 -19.94 0.98 -13.08
C SER A 110 -20.81 2.12 -13.67
N ALA A 111 -21.00 2.10 -14.98
CA ALA A 111 -21.83 3.12 -15.66
C ALA A 111 -23.26 3.16 -15.12
N GLU A 112 -23.85 2.00 -14.86
CA GLU A 112 -25.22 1.87 -14.34
C GLU A 112 -25.32 2.43 -12.91
N SER A 113 -24.44 2.00 -12.01
CA SER A 113 -24.43 2.49 -10.63
C SER A 113 -24.19 3.99 -10.56
N TYR A 114 -23.28 4.54 -11.38
CA TYR A 114 -23.02 5.97 -11.46
C TYR A 114 -24.27 6.77 -11.86
N GLN A 115 -24.93 6.37 -12.95
CA GLN A 115 -26.15 7.04 -13.44
C GLN A 115 -27.27 6.98 -12.40
N THR A 116 -27.42 5.83 -11.74
CA THR A 116 -28.51 5.60 -10.78
C THR A 116 -28.24 6.23 -9.40
N LEU A 117 -26.97 6.47 -9.04
CA LEU A 117 -26.59 7.24 -7.85
C LEU A 117 -26.83 8.75 -8.05
N GLY A 118 -26.60 9.27 -9.26
CA GLY A 118 -26.84 10.68 -9.58
C GLY A 118 -25.94 11.67 -8.81
N ILE A 119 -24.75 11.20 -8.44
CA ILE A 119 -23.69 11.96 -7.75
C ILE A 119 -22.62 12.35 -8.78
N THR A 120 -22.08 13.56 -8.66
CA THR A 120 -21.05 14.06 -9.58
C THR A 120 -19.73 13.32 -9.39
N GLY A 121 -19.21 12.72 -10.46
CA GLY A 121 -17.91 12.05 -10.49
C GLY A 121 -17.11 12.38 -11.75
N GLN A 122 -16.00 11.68 -11.92
CA GLN A 122 -15.13 11.76 -13.09
C GLN A 122 -15.10 10.42 -13.80
N LYS A 123 -15.18 10.46 -15.13
CA LYS A 123 -15.00 9.30 -15.99
C LYS A 123 -13.54 8.86 -15.97
N LEU A 124 -13.26 7.56 -15.97
CA LEU A 124 -11.87 7.10 -16.08
C LEU A 124 -11.26 7.51 -17.44
N PRO A 125 -9.98 7.92 -17.47
CA PRO A 125 -9.34 8.40 -18.70
C PRO A 125 -8.88 7.26 -19.63
N PHE A 126 -9.09 6.00 -19.25
CA PHE A 126 -8.64 4.83 -19.99
C PHE A 126 -9.68 4.38 -21.03
N LYS A 127 -9.28 4.21 -22.29
CA LYS A 127 -10.21 3.87 -23.39
C LYS A 127 -11.00 2.59 -23.12
N SER A 128 -10.37 1.54 -22.60
CA SER A 128 -11.00 0.24 -22.30
C SER A 128 -11.94 0.29 -21.09
N HIS A 129 -11.76 1.26 -20.19
CA HIS A 129 -12.54 1.42 -18.96
C HIS A 129 -13.30 2.74 -18.93
N SER A 130 -13.58 3.31 -20.10
CA SER A 130 -14.16 4.65 -20.15
C SER A 130 -15.57 4.66 -19.56
N SER A 131 -16.31 3.55 -19.56
CA SER A 131 -17.64 3.49 -18.93
C SER A 131 -17.62 3.62 -17.39
N GLU A 132 -16.46 3.43 -16.75
CA GLU A 132 -16.31 3.46 -15.30
C GLU A 132 -16.07 4.89 -14.78
N HIS A 133 -16.52 5.14 -13.55
CA HIS A 133 -16.49 6.46 -12.94
C HIS A 133 -15.93 6.41 -11.53
N THR A 134 -15.18 7.44 -11.16
CA THR A 134 -14.71 7.67 -9.80
C THR A 134 -15.43 8.86 -9.19
N VAL A 135 -15.94 8.70 -7.97
CA VAL A 135 -16.61 9.75 -7.21
C VAL A 135 -15.86 9.95 -5.90
N SER A 136 -15.40 11.17 -5.62
CA SER A 136 -14.73 11.51 -4.35
C SER A 136 -15.63 12.38 -3.48
N LEU A 137 -15.91 11.93 -2.27
CA LEU A 137 -16.84 12.54 -1.31
C LEU A 137 -16.12 12.82 0.00
N PRO A 138 -15.66 14.06 0.24
CA PRO A 138 -15.15 14.45 1.54
C PRO A 138 -16.26 14.29 2.59
N LEU A 139 -15.94 13.63 3.71
CA LEU A 139 -16.91 13.40 4.79
C LEU A 139 -16.85 14.46 5.90
N GLN A 140 -15.94 15.43 5.80
CA GLN A 140 -15.85 16.54 6.75
C GLN A 140 -17.17 17.35 6.76
N PRO A 141 -17.68 17.73 7.94
CA PRO A 141 -18.90 18.54 8.03
C PRO A 141 -18.83 19.89 7.29
N SER A 142 -17.63 20.46 7.20
CA SER A 142 -17.36 21.76 6.55
C SER A 142 -17.11 21.68 5.04
N ALA A 143 -16.90 20.48 4.48
CA ALA A 143 -16.52 20.33 3.08
C ALA A 143 -17.67 20.54 2.09
N ASP A 144 -18.92 20.36 2.54
CA ASP A 144 -20.09 20.43 1.67
C ASP A 144 -21.27 21.17 2.31
N SER A 145 -22.07 21.82 1.47
CA SER A 145 -23.32 22.44 1.90
C SER A 145 -24.28 21.38 2.48
N LEU A 146 -25.13 21.78 3.43
CA LEU A 146 -26.14 20.88 4.02
C LEU A 146 -27.01 20.20 2.96
N LYS A 147 -27.39 20.93 1.91
CA LYS A 147 -28.18 20.41 0.79
C LYS A 147 -27.42 19.31 0.01
N ASN A 148 -26.13 19.52 -0.26
CA ASN A 148 -25.30 18.52 -0.93
C ASN A 148 -25.11 17.28 -0.06
N ARG A 149 -24.86 17.45 1.24
CA ARG A 149 -24.75 16.34 2.19
C ARG A 149 -26.03 15.51 2.26
N GLN A 150 -27.20 16.17 2.37
CA GLN A 150 -28.49 15.47 2.35
C GLN A 150 -28.72 14.70 1.03
N LYS A 151 -28.37 15.29 -0.12
CA LYS A 151 -28.48 14.61 -1.42
C LYS A 151 -27.57 13.37 -1.48
N ARG A 152 -26.31 13.51 -1.06
CA ARG A 152 -25.33 12.41 -0.97
C ARG A 152 -25.86 11.29 -0.07
N ASP A 153 -26.27 11.62 1.14
CA ASP A 153 -26.71 10.64 2.12
C ASP A 153 -27.99 9.91 1.65
N ALA A 154 -28.91 10.61 1.00
CA ALA A 154 -30.10 10.00 0.38
C ALA A 154 -29.72 9.05 -0.76
N ALA A 155 -28.74 9.41 -1.60
CA ALA A 155 -28.27 8.58 -2.70
C ALA A 155 -27.59 7.30 -2.18
N LEU A 156 -26.74 7.38 -1.15
CA LEU A 156 -26.08 6.22 -0.56
C LEU A 156 -27.10 5.27 0.12
N LYS A 157 -28.09 5.82 0.85
CA LYS A 157 -29.19 5.02 1.42
C LYS A 157 -30.00 4.30 0.36
N ALA A 158 -30.32 4.99 -0.74
CA ALA A 158 -31.03 4.38 -1.86
C ALA A 158 -30.20 3.26 -2.50
N TRP A 159 -28.87 3.41 -2.57
CA TRP A 159 -27.98 2.39 -3.14
C TRP A 159 -27.94 1.12 -2.28
N ASP A 160 -27.76 1.25 -0.96
CA ASP A 160 -27.82 0.11 -0.05
C ASP A 160 -29.20 -0.59 -0.09
N LEU A 161 -30.28 0.19 -0.20
CA LEU A 161 -31.63 -0.37 -0.37
C LEU A 161 -31.78 -1.17 -1.67
N ARG A 162 -31.28 -0.64 -2.80
CA ARG A 162 -31.33 -1.33 -4.10
C ARG A 162 -30.56 -2.64 -4.06
N ARG A 163 -29.35 -2.64 -3.51
CA ARG A 163 -28.54 -3.85 -3.31
C ARG A 163 -29.33 -4.91 -2.53
N ARG A 164 -29.93 -4.53 -1.41
CA ARG A 164 -30.79 -5.43 -0.62
C ARG A 164 -31.99 -5.97 -1.41
N GLN A 165 -32.65 -5.11 -2.21
CA GLN A 165 -33.79 -5.51 -3.05
C GLN A 165 -33.40 -6.45 -4.20
N ALA A 166 -32.19 -6.29 -4.74
CA ALA A 166 -31.61 -7.18 -5.73
C ALA A 166 -31.16 -8.54 -5.13
N GLY A 167 -31.19 -8.68 -3.79
CA GLY A 167 -30.74 -9.87 -3.09
C GLY A 167 -29.24 -9.87 -2.81
N ASP A 168 -28.54 -8.77 -3.04
CA ASP A 168 -27.12 -8.64 -2.71
C ASP A 168 -26.93 -8.55 -1.19
N ALA A 169 -25.83 -9.15 -0.73
CA ALA A 169 -25.37 -8.94 0.64
C ALA A 169 -24.96 -7.47 0.88
N PRO A 170 -24.99 -7.01 2.14
CA PRO A 170 -24.32 -5.76 2.53
C PRO A 170 -22.85 -5.77 2.11
N TRP A 171 -22.21 -4.60 2.17
CA TRP A 171 -20.81 -4.52 1.81
C TRP A 171 -19.97 -5.30 2.82
N THR A 172 -19.20 -6.27 2.36
CA THR A 172 -18.08 -6.79 3.16
C THR A 172 -16.99 -5.73 3.17
N VAL A 173 -16.63 -5.24 4.36
CA VAL A 173 -15.70 -4.14 4.56
C VAL A 173 -14.50 -4.60 5.38
N LEU A 174 -13.31 -4.24 4.93
CA LEU A 174 -12.09 -4.25 5.72
C LEU A 174 -11.90 -2.86 6.32
N TYR A 175 -11.69 -2.74 7.62
CA TYR A 175 -11.34 -1.46 8.22
C TYR A 175 -10.39 -1.59 9.41
N CYS A 176 -9.66 -0.53 9.68
CA CYS A 176 -8.88 -0.35 10.91
C CYS A 176 -8.88 1.13 11.29
N ALA A 177 -8.74 1.39 12.58
CA ALA A 177 -8.50 2.73 13.07
C ALA A 177 -6.99 2.97 13.29
N ASN A 178 -6.62 4.16 13.77
CA ASN A 178 -5.22 4.57 13.97
C ASN A 178 -4.43 3.65 14.93
N ASP A 179 -5.13 2.98 15.85
CA ASP A 179 -4.53 2.02 16.78
C ASP A 179 -5.50 0.87 17.12
N LEU A 180 -4.98 -0.11 17.87
CA LEU A 180 -5.72 -1.31 18.30
C LEU A 180 -6.94 -0.98 19.16
N SER A 181 -6.81 -0.03 20.09
CA SER A 181 -7.87 0.35 21.02
C SER A 181 -9.01 1.04 20.25
N ALA A 182 -8.67 2.01 19.41
CA ALA A 182 -9.63 2.70 18.55
C ALA A 182 -10.35 1.71 17.60
N THR A 183 -9.61 0.74 17.04
CA THR A 183 -10.18 -0.30 16.18
C THR A 183 -11.18 -1.16 16.95
N ALA A 184 -10.83 -1.60 18.16
CA ALA A 184 -11.70 -2.40 19.01
C ALA A 184 -12.95 -1.63 19.48
N GLN A 185 -12.79 -0.35 19.81
CA GLN A 185 -13.91 0.52 20.22
C GLN A 185 -14.90 0.72 19.07
N PHE A 186 -14.41 1.03 17.86
CA PHE A 186 -15.28 1.18 16.69
C PHE A 186 -15.92 -0.14 16.27
N ALA A 187 -15.22 -1.27 16.45
CA ALA A 187 -15.81 -2.59 16.25
C ALA A 187 -16.94 -2.87 17.24
N ALA A 188 -16.73 -2.59 18.53
CA ALA A 188 -17.73 -2.81 19.57
C ALA A 188 -18.99 -1.94 19.34
N SER A 189 -18.84 -0.65 18.97
CA SER A 189 -19.97 0.23 18.71
C SER A 189 -20.83 -0.22 17.53
N ASN A 190 -20.27 -1.00 16.61
CA ASN A 190 -20.95 -1.55 15.45
C ASN A 190 -21.30 -3.04 15.59
N GLY A 191 -21.08 -3.66 16.76
CA GLY A 191 -21.37 -5.09 16.98
C GLY A 191 -20.43 -6.05 16.24
N HIS A 192 -19.24 -5.58 15.85
CA HIS A 192 -18.25 -6.32 15.05
C HIS A 192 -17.09 -6.89 15.89
N THR A 193 -17.23 -7.03 17.21
CA THR A 193 -16.14 -7.49 18.09
C THR A 193 -15.58 -8.87 17.69
N GLU A 194 -16.46 -9.81 17.33
CA GLU A 194 -16.11 -11.16 16.82
C GLU A 194 -15.43 -11.13 15.44
N CYS A 195 -15.55 -10.01 14.72
CA CYS A 195 -15.01 -9.80 13.38
C CYS A 195 -13.59 -9.22 13.39
N VAL A 196 -13.04 -8.90 14.57
CA VAL A 196 -11.67 -8.41 14.72
C VAL A 196 -10.69 -9.53 14.35
N ARG A 197 -9.64 -9.18 13.60
CA ARG A 197 -8.59 -10.06 13.10
C ARG A 197 -7.24 -9.47 13.49
N ALA A 198 -6.58 -10.09 14.47
CA ALA A 198 -5.21 -9.74 14.81
C ALA A 198 -4.25 -10.13 13.68
N VAL A 199 -3.33 -9.22 13.36
CA VAL A 199 -2.27 -9.45 12.37
C VAL A 199 -1.01 -9.85 13.13
N LYS A 200 -0.56 -11.09 12.91
CA LYS A 200 0.66 -11.61 13.56
C LYS A 200 1.89 -11.34 12.69
N CYS A 201 2.98 -10.92 13.32
CA CYS A 201 4.29 -10.90 12.69
C CYS A 201 4.74 -12.35 12.43
N GLN A 202 5.03 -12.68 11.18
CA GLN A 202 5.63 -13.95 10.77
C GLN A 202 7.13 -13.74 10.60
N THR A 203 7.93 -14.51 11.34
CA THR A 203 9.40 -14.46 11.25
C THR A 203 9.92 -15.65 10.48
N THR A 204 10.90 -15.42 9.61
CA THR A 204 11.67 -16.46 8.93
C THR A 204 13.13 -16.06 8.90
N SER A 205 14.01 -16.97 9.31
CA SER A 205 15.46 -16.78 9.25
C SER A 205 16.04 -17.62 8.14
N SER A 206 16.94 -17.05 7.37
CA SER A 206 17.72 -17.72 6.34
C SER A 206 19.19 -17.64 6.70
N HIS A 207 19.86 -18.79 6.75
CA HIS A 207 21.26 -18.85 7.15
C HIS A 207 22.19 -18.85 5.95
N SER A 208 23.41 -18.34 6.13
CA SER A 208 24.46 -18.38 5.09
C SER A 208 24.01 -17.81 3.74
N VAL A 209 23.40 -16.63 3.77
CA VAL A 209 22.90 -15.92 2.59
C VAL A 209 23.97 -14.95 2.09
N ARG A 210 24.14 -14.82 0.77
CA ARG A 210 24.97 -13.77 0.17
C ARG A 210 24.25 -12.43 0.28
N VAL A 211 24.85 -11.46 0.97
CA VAL A 211 24.21 -10.18 1.30
C VAL A 211 24.93 -9.03 0.57
N PRO A 212 24.19 -8.10 -0.06
CA PRO A 212 24.79 -6.97 -0.76
C PRO A 212 25.48 -6.00 0.19
N THR A 213 26.57 -5.41 -0.30
CA THR A 213 27.19 -4.24 0.34
C THR A 213 26.50 -2.99 -0.18
N VAL A 214 25.65 -2.38 0.64
CA VAL A 214 24.72 -1.33 0.21
C VAL A 214 25.28 0.07 0.48
N THR A 215 25.48 0.87 -0.57
CA THR A 215 26.01 2.25 -0.51
C THR A 215 24.96 3.33 -0.86
N LEU A 216 23.87 2.95 -1.55
CA LEU A 216 22.77 3.82 -2.02
C LEU A 216 23.26 5.18 -2.59
N PRO A 217 24.02 5.21 -3.70
CA PRO A 217 24.47 6.44 -4.34
C PRO A 217 23.29 7.29 -4.84
N ALA A 218 23.51 8.61 -4.97
CA ALA A 218 22.51 9.48 -5.58
C ALA A 218 22.42 9.16 -7.07
N ARG A 219 21.23 9.28 -7.68
CA ARG A 219 21.10 9.14 -9.13
C ARG A 219 22.03 10.15 -9.84
N PRO A 220 22.89 9.70 -10.77
CA PRO A 220 23.73 10.59 -11.55
C PRO A 220 22.91 11.58 -12.39
N PRO A 221 23.50 12.74 -12.79
CA PRO A 221 22.83 13.68 -13.66
C PRO A 221 22.60 13.07 -15.05
N ALA A 222 21.47 13.37 -15.69
CA ALA A 222 21.10 12.88 -17.02
C ALA A 222 22.07 13.31 -18.15
N ALA A 223 23.07 14.14 -17.85
CA ALA A 223 24.12 14.53 -18.79
C ALA A 223 25.16 13.41 -19.02
N ASP A 224 25.18 12.38 -18.17
CA ASP A 224 26.07 11.22 -18.27
C ASP A 224 25.22 9.93 -18.38
N PRO A 225 24.82 9.53 -19.60
CA PRO A 225 23.93 8.39 -19.80
C PRO A 225 24.51 7.07 -19.30
N ASP A 226 25.82 6.85 -19.50
CA ASP A 226 26.49 5.61 -19.10
C ASP A 226 26.48 5.46 -17.58
N ALA A 227 26.77 6.55 -16.84
CA ALA A 227 26.69 6.52 -15.38
C ALA A 227 25.25 6.31 -14.87
N VAL A 228 24.23 6.80 -15.59
CA VAL A 228 22.82 6.55 -15.25
C VAL A 228 22.46 5.09 -15.48
N GLU A 229 22.90 4.49 -16.60
CA GLU A 229 22.67 3.07 -16.91
C GLU A 229 23.32 2.17 -15.86
N ASP A 230 24.60 2.38 -15.53
CA ASP A 230 25.31 1.64 -14.48
C ASP A 230 24.60 1.73 -13.12
N TRP A 231 24.11 2.93 -12.77
CA TRP A 231 23.35 3.15 -11.54
C TRP A 231 22.00 2.43 -11.57
N GLU A 232 21.28 2.45 -12.70
CA GLU A 232 20.01 1.76 -12.87
C GLU A 232 20.19 0.24 -12.74
N ASP A 233 21.23 -0.33 -13.36
CA ASP A 233 21.58 -1.75 -13.26
C ASP A 233 21.93 -2.16 -11.82
N GLU A 234 22.70 -1.35 -11.10
CA GLU A 234 23.04 -1.61 -9.69
C GLU A 234 21.78 -1.58 -8.81
N MET A 235 20.89 -0.60 -9.00
CA MET A 235 19.63 -0.51 -8.26
C MET A 235 18.71 -1.68 -8.61
N CYS A 236 18.58 -2.04 -9.89
CA CYS A 236 17.80 -3.19 -10.34
C CYS A 236 18.28 -4.48 -9.68
N ALA A 237 19.58 -4.76 -9.71
CA ALA A 237 20.16 -5.93 -9.05
C ALA A 237 19.90 -5.94 -7.54
N LEU A 238 19.92 -4.77 -6.90
CA LEU A 238 19.68 -4.64 -5.46
C LEU A 238 18.21 -4.93 -5.11
N PHE A 239 17.26 -4.37 -5.86
CA PHE A 239 15.84 -4.62 -5.62
C PHE A 239 15.41 -6.03 -6.05
N GLU A 240 16.06 -6.63 -7.05
CA GLU A 240 15.90 -8.05 -7.37
C GLU A 240 16.35 -8.92 -6.20
N TRP A 241 17.52 -8.63 -5.61
CA TRP A 241 17.98 -9.32 -4.40
C TRP A 241 16.99 -9.18 -3.25
N VAL A 242 16.46 -7.97 -3.00
CA VAL A 242 15.44 -7.72 -1.97
C VAL A 242 14.18 -8.55 -2.24
N GLY A 243 13.70 -8.60 -3.48
CA GLY A 243 12.56 -9.42 -3.87
C GLY A 243 12.81 -10.91 -3.61
N MET A 244 13.98 -11.41 -4.00
CA MET A 244 14.39 -12.80 -3.79
C MET A 244 14.49 -13.16 -2.30
N ALA A 245 15.03 -12.25 -1.48
CA ALA A 245 15.08 -12.42 -0.03
C ALA A 245 13.67 -12.35 0.60
N GLY A 246 12.84 -11.45 0.10
CA GLY A 246 11.40 -11.33 0.40
C GLY A 246 10.59 -12.57 0.03
N LEU A 247 11.09 -13.41 -0.87
CA LEU A 247 10.50 -14.71 -1.21
C LEU A 247 11.14 -15.88 -0.45
N GLY A 248 12.25 -15.66 0.24
CA GLY A 248 13.04 -16.74 0.87
C GLY A 248 13.71 -17.64 -0.16
N SER A 249 14.15 -17.07 -1.27
CA SER A 249 14.72 -17.82 -2.39
C SER A 249 16.01 -18.53 -2.01
N GLN A 250 16.10 -19.82 -2.37
CA GLN A 250 17.31 -20.63 -2.20
C GLN A 250 18.50 -20.06 -2.99
N ARG A 251 18.24 -19.34 -4.09
CA ARG A 251 19.28 -18.76 -4.96
C ARG A 251 20.20 -17.76 -4.25
N LEU A 252 19.80 -17.25 -3.10
CA LEU A 252 20.63 -16.36 -2.30
C LEU A 252 21.59 -17.11 -1.37
N GLN A 253 21.40 -18.42 -1.17
CA GLN A 253 22.25 -19.21 -0.28
C GLN A 253 23.66 -19.34 -0.85
N ALA A 254 24.66 -19.19 0.01
CA ALA A 254 26.07 -19.24 -0.38
C ALA A 254 26.49 -20.61 -0.96
N ASN A 255 25.81 -21.67 -0.55
CA ASN A 255 26.00 -23.05 -1.00
C ASN A 255 25.02 -23.48 -2.10
N ASP A 256 24.27 -22.54 -2.70
CA ASP A 256 23.39 -22.88 -3.82
C ASP A 256 24.20 -23.42 -5.00
N ARG A 257 23.64 -24.47 -5.64
CA ARG A 257 24.23 -25.19 -6.77
C ARG A 257 23.18 -25.49 -7.83
N ALA A 258 22.11 -24.69 -7.91
CA ALA A 258 21.13 -24.91 -8.97
C ALA A 258 21.77 -24.69 -10.35
N ASP A 259 21.48 -25.61 -11.26
CA ASP A 259 21.99 -25.66 -12.62
C ASP A 259 21.64 -24.37 -13.37
N ALA A 260 22.61 -23.81 -14.11
CA ALA A 260 22.43 -22.59 -14.88
C ALA A 260 21.35 -22.71 -15.97
N TYR A 261 21.04 -23.92 -16.44
CA TYR A 261 19.92 -24.17 -17.35
C TYR A 261 18.55 -24.13 -16.65
N VAL A 262 18.51 -24.18 -15.31
CA VAL A 262 17.29 -24.15 -14.50
C VAL A 262 17.05 -22.76 -13.91
N ALA A 263 18.10 -22.08 -13.43
CA ALA A 263 18.01 -20.74 -12.87
C ALA A 263 19.23 -19.89 -13.23
N VAL A 264 18.99 -18.74 -13.83
CA VAL A 264 20.03 -17.85 -14.37
C VAL A 264 20.44 -16.76 -13.37
N TYR A 265 19.65 -16.53 -12.32
CA TYR A 265 19.96 -15.51 -11.33
C TYR A 265 21.28 -15.83 -10.62
N GLU A 266 22.21 -14.89 -10.64
CA GLU A 266 23.45 -14.91 -9.86
C GLU A 266 23.65 -13.51 -9.25
N PRO A 267 23.88 -13.40 -7.93
CA PRO A 267 24.18 -12.11 -7.32
C PRO A 267 25.42 -11.46 -7.96
N PRO A 268 25.47 -10.12 -8.08
CA PRO A 268 26.66 -9.40 -8.51
C PRO A 268 27.93 -9.88 -7.84
N GLN A 269 29.02 -10.01 -8.62
CA GLN A 269 30.29 -10.56 -8.14
C GLN A 269 30.84 -9.82 -6.92
N SER A 270 30.66 -8.50 -6.87
CA SER A 270 31.07 -7.64 -5.75
C SER A 270 30.40 -8.01 -4.42
N TRP A 271 29.26 -8.70 -4.44
CA TRP A 271 28.50 -9.11 -3.25
C TRP A 271 28.80 -10.55 -2.82
N MET A 272 29.52 -11.33 -3.63
CA MET A 272 29.81 -12.75 -3.33
C MET A 272 30.68 -12.95 -2.09
N ALA A 273 31.43 -11.93 -1.66
CA ALA A 273 32.34 -12.03 -0.52
C ALA A 273 31.61 -11.99 0.84
N THR A 274 30.41 -11.43 0.90
CA THR A 274 29.69 -11.20 2.16
C THR A 274 28.62 -12.26 2.36
N VAL A 275 28.82 -13.12 3.35
CA VAL A 275 27.83 -14.13 3.77
C VAL A 275 27.37 -13.82 5.18
N ALA A 276 26.06 -13.74 5.38
CA ALA A 276 25.45 -13.49 6.68
C ALA A 276 24.09 -14.17 6.79
N ASP A 277 23.57 -14.22 8.02
CA ASP A 277 22.19 -14.62 8.27
C ASP A 277 21.26 -13.45 7.97
N VAL A 278 20.09 -13.75 7.41
CA VAL A 278 19.07 -12.77 7.03
C VAL A 278 17.77 -13.10 7.75
N THR A 279 17.19 -12.08 8.36
CA THR A 279 15.88 -12.15 8.99
C THR A 279 14.85 -11.51 8.08
N ARG A 280 13.73 -12.21 7.88
CA ARG A 280 12.55 -11.71 7.20
C ARG A 280 11.37 -11.68 8.16
N LEU A 281 10.72 -10.53 8.23
CA LEU A 281 9.47 -10.33 8.96
C LEU A 281 8.35 -10.05 7.96
N ARG A 282 7.16 -10.61 8.20
CA ARG A 282 6.00 -10.43 7.33
C ARG A 282 4.73 -10.19 8.14
N TRP A 283 3.98 -9.17 7.75
CA TRP A 283 2.59 -8.95 8.18
C TRP A 283 1.67 -9.11 6.97
N ARG A 284 0.53 -9.78 7.16
CA ARG A 284 -0.51 -9.98 6.12
C ARG A 284 -1.90 -9.71 6.69
N GLY A 285 -2.68 -8.89 6.00
CA GLY A 285 -4.01 -8.47 6.42
C GLY A 285 -4.38 -7.12 5.83
N PHE A 286 -5.31 -6.41 6.45
CA PHE A 286 -5.53 -5.00 6.14
C PHE A 286 -4.63 -4.16 7.07
N LEU A 287 -3.63 -3.49 6.51
CA LEU A 287 -2.61 -2.76 7.26
C LEU A 287 -2.79 -1.26 7.04
N GLY A 288 -3.27 -0.58 8.09
CA GLY A 288 -3.48 0.86 8.09
C GLY A 288 -2.16 1.65 8.02
N PRO A 289 -2.21 2.91 7.55
CA PRO A 289 -1.02 3.73 7.36
C PRO A 289 -0.27 4.02 8.67
N ASP A 290 -0.97 4.16 9.81
CA ASP A 290 -0.30 4.42 11.10
C ASP A 290 0.56 3.23 11.56
N PHE A 291 0.09 1.99 11.34
CA PHE A 291 0.89 0.79 11.63
C PHE A 291 2.13 0.72 10.72
N VAL A 292 1.94 0.93 9.41
CA VAL A 292 3.06 0.93 8.45
C VAL A 292 4.08 2.01 8.80
N GLN A 293 3.64 3.22 9.18
CA GLN A 293 4.54 4.28 9.64
C GLN A 293 5.27 3.91 10.94
N SER A 294 4.61 3.21 11.85
CA SER A 294 5.21 2.70 13.09
C SER A 294 6.35 1.73 12.82
N VAL A 295 6.19 0.86 11.80
CA VAL A 295 7.25 -0.04 11.33
C VAL A 295 8.43 0.74 10.74
N ILE A 296 8.17 1.72 9.88
CA ILE A 296 9.23 2.60 9.32
C ILE A 296 9.98 3.32 10.45
N ASN A 297 9.24 3.89 11.42
CA ASN A 297 9.83 4.61 12.54
C ASN A 297 10.67 3.68 13.42
N ALA A 298 10.20 2.46 13.69
CA ALA A 298 10.95 1.44 14.41
C ALA A 298 12.30 1.14 13.73
N VAL A 299 12.29 0.87 12.41
CA VAL A 299 13.51 0.68 11.62
C VAL A 299 14.46 1.87 11.73
N LEU A 300 13.96 3.10 11.64
CA LEU A 300 14.79 4.31 11.71
C LEU A 300 15.36 4.59 13.11
N SER A 301 14.74 4.05 14.16
CA SER A 301 15.12 4.29 15.56
C SER A 301 16.21 3.34 16.09
N VAL A 302 16.34 2.15 15.51
CA VAL A 302 17.32 1.15 15.94
C VAL A 302 18.61 1.37 15.15
N PRO A 303 19.74 1.69 15.79
CA PRO A 303 21.01 1.76 15.10
C PRO A 303 21.34 0.41 14.45
N SER A 304 21.55 0.39 13.14
CA SER A 304 22.04 -0.77 12.42
C SER A 304 23.27 -0.39 11.61
N ALA A 305 24.25 -1.28 11.59
CA ALA A 305 25.41 -1.15 10.72
C ALA A 305 25.08 -1.47 9.25
N GLN A 306 23.96 -2.15 9.03
CA GLN A 306 23.57 -2.69 7.73
C GLN A 306 22.26 -2.07 7.25
N PHE A 307 21.93 -2.32 6.00
CA PHE A 307 20.69 -1.84 5.41
C PHE A 307 19.47 -2.63 5.90
N VAL A 308 18.29 -2.01 5.76
CA VAL A 308 16.99 -2.65 5.97
C VAL A 308 16.13 -2.37 4.75
N ALA A 309 15.48 -3.40 4.23
CA ALA A 309 14.50 -3.30 3.15
C ALA A 309 13.08 -3.44 3.70
N ILE A 310 12.18 -2.57 3.28
CA ILE A 310 10.76 -2.57 3.63
C ILE A 310 9.96 -2.60 2.34
N THR A 311 9.26 -3.68 2.05
CA THR A 311 8.42 -3.82 0.85
C THR A 311 6.96 -3.88 1.27
N SER A 312 6.15 -2.95 0.76
CA SER A 312 4.70 -2.95 0.93
C SER A 312 4.01 -3.33 -0.37
N HIS A 313 2.98 -4.16 -0.24
CA HIS A 313 2.08 -4.51 -1.32
C HIS A 313 0.71 -3.90 -1.02
N ALA A 314 0.22 -3.05 -1.92
CA ALA A 314 -1.09 -2.45 -1.77
C ALA A 314 -2.21 -3.45 -2.07
N ILE A 315 -3.44 -3.09 -1.70
CA ILE A 315 -4.62 -3.86 -2.10
C ILE A 315 -4.99 -3.45 -3.54
N PRO A 316 -4.90 -4.34 -4.53
CA PRO A 316 -4.93 -3.94 -5.93
C PRO A 316 -6.33 -3.49 -6.41
N THR A 317 -7.36 -3.91 -5.67
CA THR A 317 -8.76 -3.53 -5.88
C THR A 317 -9.17 -2.27 -5.12
N ALA A 318 -8.26 -1.58 -4.43
CA ALA A 318 -8.58 -0.34 -3.74
C ALA A 318 -8.78 0.82 -4.76
N PRO A 319 -9.91 1.56 -4.70
CA PRO A 319 -10.16 2.73 -5.56
C PRO A 319 -9.06 3.79 -5.51
N VAL A 320 -8.40 3.89 -4.37
CA VAL A 320 -7.29 4.81 -4.10
C VAL A 320 -6.11 3.97 -3.68
N SER A 321 -4.94 4.26 -4.23
CA SER A 321 -3.72 3.57 -3.85
C SER A 321 -2.56 4.51 -3.54
N TYR A 322 -2.65 5.74 -4.03
CA TYR A 322 -1.70 6.81 -3.78
C TYR A 322 -2.40 8.14 -3.53
N ILE A 323 -1.93 8.83 -2.50
CA ILE A 323 -2.35 10.17 -2.14
C ILE A 323 -1.18 11.12 -2.47
N PRO A 324 -1.28 11.97 -3.50
CA PRO A 324 -0.21 12.90 -3.81
C PRO A 324 0.07 13.88 -2.66
N PRO A 325 1.34 14.17 -2.36
CA PRO A 325 1.69 15.20 -1.38
C PRO A 325 1.30 16.59 -1.91
N GLY A 326 0.39 17.31 -1.24
CA GLY A 326 0.00 18.65 -1.65
C GLY A 326 -1.33 19.16 -1.08
N LYS A 327 -1.67 20.43 -1.40
CA LYS A 327 -2.90 21.10 -0.91
C LYS A 327 -4.19 20.60 -1.57
N ASP A 328 -4.09 20.08 -2.80
CA ASP A 328 -5.23 19.57 -3.58
C ASP A 328 -5.46 18.08 -3.35
N GLY A 329 -5.21 17.58 -2.13
CA GLY A 329 -5.35 16.19 -1.71
C GLY A 329 -6.77 15.62 -1.80
N LEU A 330 -7.63 16.14 -2.68
CA LEU A 330 -8.86 15.52 -3.15
C LEU A 330 -8.69 14.88 -4.53
N LYS A 331 -7.72 15.36 -5.33
CA LYS A 331 -7.46 14.80 -6.66
C LYS A 331 -6.52 13.61 -6.51
N ILE A 332 -7.04 12.44 -6.84
CA ILE A 332 -6.33 11.17 -6.76
C ILE A 332 -6.01 10.75 -8.20
N PRO A 333 -4.82 10.18 -8.47
CA PRO A 333 -4.55 9.59 -9.77
C PRO A 333 -5.64 8.57 -10.14
N ALA A 334 -6.07 8.60 -11.40
CA ALA A 334 -7.03 7.62 -11.87
C ALA A 334 -6.31 6.28 -12.04
N ARG A 335 -6.95 5.19 -11.63
CA ARG A 335 -6.46 3.83 -11.85
C ARG A 335 -7.60 2.90 -12.18
N VAL A 336 -7.29 1.82 -12.89
CA VAL A 336 -8.20 0.70 -13.11
C VAL A 336 -8.00 -0.32 -12.00
N LEU A 337 -9.10 -0.83 -11.47
CA LEU A 337 -9.08 -1.89 -10.46
C LEU A 337 -8.94 -3.25 -11.15
N SER A 338 -8.00 -4.05 -10.68
CA SER A 338 -7.78 -5.40 -11.17
C SER A 338 -7.29 -6.29 -10.04
N ALA A 339 -7.69 -7.56 -10.01
CA ALA A 339 -7.17 -8.54 -9.06
C ALA A 339 -5.66 -8.76 -9.24
N ASP A 340 -5.18 -8.65 -10.49
CA ASP A 340 -3.78 -8.76 -10.87
C ASP A 340 -3.09 -7.39 -10.97
N GLY A 341 -3.73 -6.34 -10.44
CA GLY A 341 -3.19 -4.99 -10.46
C GLY A 341 -1.90 -4.91 -9.65
N GLU A 342 -0.86 -4.31 -10.22
CA GLU A 342 0.38 -4.06 -9.50
C GLU A 342 0.35 -2.69 -8.84
N ASP A 343 0.62 -2.67 -7.53
CA ASP A 343 0.95 -1.45 -6.81
C ASP A 343 1.74 -1.83 -5.56
N SER A 344 3.04 -1.58 -5.62
CA SER A 344 3.95 -1.88 -4.53
C SER A 344 5.01 -0.81 -4.42
N TRP A 345 5.56 -0.69 -3.23
CA TRP A 345 6.73 0.12 -3.00
C TRP A 345 7.73 -0.63 -2.14
N SER A 346 9.01 -0.38 -2.38
CA SER A 346 10.11 -0.97 -1.64
C SER A 346 11.09 0.12 -1.21
N LEU A 347 11.21 0.31 0.09
CA LEU A 347 12.09 1.27 0.74
C LEU A 347 13.32 0.55 1.28
N LEU A 348 14.48 0.89 0.74
CA LEU A 348 15.79 0.55 1.28
C LEU A 348 16.31 1.70 2.13
N VAL A 349 16.78 1.37 3.33
CA VAL A 349 17.39 2.31 4.26
C VAL A 349 18.78 1.85 4.62
N ALA A 350 19.78 2.71 4.37
CA ALA A 350 21.16 2.52 4.83
C ALA A 350 21.43 3.46 6.02
N LEU A 351 21.24 2.96 7.25
CA LEU A 351 21.25 3.79 8.46
C LEU A 351 22.61 4.42 8.76
N GLN A 352 23.72 3.71 8.52
CA GLN A 352 25.06 4.28 8.68
C GLN A 352 25.33 5.43 7.71
N ALA A 353 24.96 5.24 6.44
CA ALA A 353 25.10 6.26 5.41
C ALA A 353 24.06 7.39 5.55
N LYS A 354 23.02 7.20 6.36
CA LYS A 354 21.84 8.06 6.49
C LYS A 354 21.17 8.33 5.14
N ARG A 355 21.05 7.30 4.32
CA ARG A 355 20.45 7.39 2.97
C ARG A 355 19.29 6.42 2.83
N TRP A 356 18.40 6.74 1.91
CA TRP A 356 17.30 5.88 1.51
C TRP A 356 17.15 5.84 -0.01
N CYS A 357 16.60 4.73 -0.49
CA CYS A 357 16.17 4.53 -1.86
C CYS A 357 14.76 3.93 -1.82
N LEU A 358 13.83 4.52 -2.54
CA LEU A 358 12.44 4.09 -2.64
C LEU A 358 12.16 3.74 -4.11
N VAL A 359 11.78 2.50 -4.34
CA VAL A 359 11.23 2.05 -5.61
C VAL A 359 9.74 1.91 -5.48
N GLU A 360 9.02 2.51 -6.42
CA GLU A 360 7.58 2.30 -6.60
C GLU A 360 7.37 1.55 -7.91
N SER A 361 6.47 0.57 -7.91
CA SER A 361 6.03 -0.15 -9.09
C SER A 361 4.51 -0.05 -9.20
N ILE A 362 4.04 0.40 -10.36
CA ILE A 362 2.61 0.58 -10.64
C ILE A 362 2.20 -0.12 -11.93
N GLY A 363 0.95 -0.59 -11.95
CA GLY A 363 0.34 -1.18 -13.13
C GLY A 363 0.21 -0.21 -14.31
N PRO A 364 -0.01 -0.74 -15.52
CA PRO A 364 -0.07 0.04 -16.76
C PRO A 364 -1.25 1.02 -16.84
N LEU A 365 -2.29 0.79 -16.04
CA LEU A 365 -3.54 1.56 -16.02
C LEU A 365 -3.65 2.37 -14.72
N ASP A 366 -2.59 3.11 -14.40
CA ASP A 366 -2.51 4.06 -13.28
C ASP A 366 -1.86 5.37 -13.78
N THR A 367 -2.51 6.51 -13.52
CA THR A 367 -2.05 7.83 -13.99
C THR A 367 -1.13 8.57 -13.01
N ARG A 368 -0.60 7.91 -11.97
CA ARG A 368 0.25 8.54 -10.94
C ARG A 368 1.41 9.36 -11.51
N TRP A 369 1.97 8.92 -12.64
CA TRP A 369 3.15 9.53 -13.26
C TRP A 369 2.92 10.10 -14.67
N GLY A 370 1.67 10.41 -15.03
CA GLY A 370 1.32 10.95 -16.36
C GLY A 370 0.74 9.89 -17.28
#